data_AF-A0A2D8WCZ7-F1
#
_entry.id   AF-A0A2D8WCZ7-F1
#
_cell.length_a   1.000
_cell.length_b   1.000
_cell.length_c   1.000
_cell.angle_alpha   90.00
_cell.angle_beta   90.00
_cell.angle_gamma   90.00
#
_symmetry.space_group_name_H-M   'P 1'
#
loop_
_entity.id
_entity.type
_entity.pdbx_description
1 polymer ?
#
loop_
_entity_poly.entity_id
_entity_poly.type
_entity_poly.pdbx_seq_one_letter_code
_entity_poly.pdbx_strand_id
1 'polypeptide(L)'
;MLVIVYVIVLGIGTREYLVSRSRGTLEWISGCQASAAACSNTGMETTGSSDDSLFWTRHAKMTEVVAQLNPEDPDTDFLLGMQALSEGDVEESIYRLEEALEVDPKHNNYLLQYYAQYELSRGADWRRVNRAVNRWRINHPFSADPLTIPLGAGPATPQDENEMYEALEAIPWVAGSQLESFILEDQPRWQISLVFQPGETVDVREAIEAVTLLSLPPNDRQRFRVRCSTLVDCTMVPR
;
A
#
# COMPACT_ATOMS: atom_id res chain seq x y z
N MET A 1 2.00 23.50 42.61
CA MET A 1 3.44 23.30 42.40
C MET A 1 3.83 24.00 41.12
N LEU A 2 4.69 25.01 41.22
CA LEU A 2 5.28 25.69 40.06
C LEU A 2 6.24 24.73 39.36
N VAL A 3 6.09 24.58 38.05
CA VAL A 3 7.14 24.04 37.19
C VAL A 3 7.41 25.10 36.14
N ILE A 4 8.47 25.85 36.36
CA ILE A 4 9.07 26.77 35.40
C ILE A 4 9.93 25.91 34.48
N VAL A 5 9.68 25.95 33.17
CA VAL A 5 10.60 25.39 32.16
C VAL A 5 10.90 26.51 31.17
N TYR A 6 12.17 26.91 31.13
CA TYR A 6 12.69 27.82 30.12
C TYR A 6 12.97 27.05 28.82
N VAL A 7 12.60 27.62 27.68
CA VAL A 7 13.19 27.29 26.38
C VAL A 7 13.49 28.61 25.67
N ILE A 8 14.78 28.91 25.51
CA ILE A 8 15.30 29.96 24.62
C ILE A 8 16.11 29.24 23.56
N VAL A 9 15.69 29.30 22.30
CA VAL A 9 16.59 29.21 21.13
C VAL A 9 16.05 30.14 20.02
N LEU A 10 16.96 30.97 19.51
CA LEU A 10 16.77 31.98 18.47
C LEU A 10 16.69 31.34 17.07
N GLY A 11 15.94 31.98 16.17
CA GLY A 11 15.54 31.45 14.86
C GLY A 11 16.66 31.16 13.85
N ILE A 12 16.38 30.24 12.93
CA ILE A 12 15.84 30.47 11.56
C ILE A 12 15.49 29.09 10.97
N GLY A 13 14.24 28.91 10.54
CA GLY A 13 13.83 27.82 9.62
C GLY A 13 13.54 26.45 10.25
N THR A 14 12.52 25.80 9.69
CA THR A 14 12.09 24.39 9.86
C THR A 14 11.18 24.04 11.05
N ARG A 15 9.91 23.79 10.67
CA ARG A 15 8.84 22.97 11.28
C ARG A 15 9.12 22.36 12.66
N GLU A 16 8.33 22.79 13.64
CA GLU A 16 8.16 22.11 14.93
C GLU A 16 6.83 21.33 14.94
N TYR A 17 6.88 20.08 15.42
CA TYR A 17 5.74 19.21 15.67
C TYR A 17 5.42 19.21 17.16
N LEU A 18 4.14 19.40 17.52
CA LEU A 18 3.62 19.09 18.84
C LEU A 18 2.33 18.28 18.71
N VAL A 19 2.33 17.08 19.30
CA VAL A 19 1.14 16.27 19.52
C VAL A 19 0.48 16.74 20.81
N SER A 20 -0.78 17.16 20.73
CA SER A 20 -1.65 17.29 21.90
C SER A 20 -3.04 16.76 21.55
N ARG A 21 -3.53 15.82 22.36
CA ARG A 21 -4.82 15.16 22.21
C ARG A 21 -5.82 15.81 23.15
N SER A 22 -6.86 16.47 22.62
CA SER A 22 -8.03 16.85 23.41
C SER A 22 -9.23 17.22 22.52
N ARG A 23 -10.26 16.34 22.58
CA ARG A 23 -11.69 16.61 22.39
C ARG A 23 -12.16 17.25 21.07
N GLY A 24 -12.51 16.36 20.13
CA GLY A 24 -13.83 16.38 19.50
C GLY A 24 -14.19 17.56 18.60
N THR A 25 -13.42 17.76 17.52
CA THR A 25 -13.89 18.33 16.24
C THR A 25 -12.82 18.04 15.18
N LEU A 26 -13.21 17.44 14.05
CA LEU A 26 -12.35 17.22 12.87
C LEU A 26 -12.52 18.44 11.94
N GLU A 27 -11.48 19.26 11.85
CA GLU A 27 -11.32 20.25 10.78
C GLU A 27 -10.16 19.83 9.86
N TRP A 28 -10.41 19.94 8.56
CA TRP A 28 -9.51 19.57 7.47
C TRP A 28 -8.37 20.58 7.31
N ILE A 29 -7.11 20.12 7.31
CA ILE A 29 -6.00 20.86 6.72
C ILE A 29 -5.15 19.92 5.87
N SER A 30 -5.02 20.31 4.62
CA SER A 30 -4.18 19.79 3.57
C SER A 30 -2.72 19.60 3.99
N GLY A 31 -2.14 18.46 3.58
CA GLY A 31 -0.70 18.25 3.60
C GLY A 31 -0.33 16.79 3.79
N CYS A 32 -0.25 16.01 2.70
CA CYS A 32 0.52 14.76 2.74
C CYS A 32 1.96 15.14 3.11
N GLN A 33 2.41 14.70 4.28
CA GLN A 33 3.80 14.80 4.67
C GLN A 33 4.55 13.60 4.11
N ALA A 34 5.80 13.86 3.70
CA ALA A 34 6.72 12.93 3.10
C ALA A 34 7.09 11.79 4.06
N SER A 35 6.30 10.74 4.03
CA SER A 35 6.65 9.39 4.44
C SER A 35 5.67 8.47 3.72
N ALA A 36 6.19 7.57 2.88
CA ALA A 36 5.36 6.65 2.13
C ALA A 36 4.44 5.85 3.08
N ALA A 37 3.26 5.52 2.56
CA ALA A 37 2.19 4.70 3.13
C ALA A 37 1.07 5.35 3.98
N ALA A 38 1.01 6.68 4.17
CA ALA A 38 -0.17 7.29 4.80
C ALA A 38 -0.58 8.62 4.16
N CYS A 39 -1.17 8.58 2.96
CA CYS A 39 -2.15 9.60 2.61
C CYS A 39 -3.51 9.11 3.14
N SER A 40 -4.14 9.93 3.97
CA SER A 40 -5.46 9.72 4.56
C SER A 40 -6.52 9.43 3.49
N ASN A 41 -7.36 8.43 3.78
CA ASN A 41 -8.59 8.13 3.08
C ASN A 41 -9.51 9.37 3.01
N THR A 42 -9.43 10.09 1.90
CA THR A 42 -10.57 10.82 1.34
C THR A 42 -10.48 10.70 -0.16
N GLY A 43 -11.47 10.01 -0.74
CA GLY A 43 -11.49 9.68 -2.15
C GLY A 43 -10.59 8.50 -2.47
N MET A 44 -11.06 7.29 -2.20
CA MET A 44 -10.66 6.13 -3.00
C MET A 44 -11.29 6.30 -4.39
N GLU A 45 -10.81 7.30 -5.15
CA GLU A 45 -11.05 7.37 -6.57
C GLU A 45 -9.84 6.71 -7.23
N THR A 46 -10.05 5.46 -7.61
CA THR A 46 -9.18 4.66 -8.46
C THR A 46 -9.07 5.31 -9.83
N THR A 47 -8.31 6.40 -9.96
CA THR A 47 -7.96 6.94 -11.27
C THR A 47 -6.95 6.01 -11.92
N GLY A 48 -7.51 5.00 -12.60
CA GLY A 48 -6.83 3.87 -13.21
C GLY A 48 -7.72 2.62 -13.35
N SER A 49 -8.83 2.50 -12.60
CA SER A 49 -9.84 1.45 -12.78
C SER A 49 -11.18 2.09 -13.16
N SER A 50 -11.40 2.27 -14.45
CA SER A 50 -12.69 2.73 -14.97
C SER A 50 -13.70 1.59 -15.16
N ASP A 51 -13.55 0.41 -14.54
CA ASP A 51 -14.48 -0.70 -14.83
C ASP A 51 -14.77 -1.70 -13.69
N ASP A 52 -14.04 -1.76 -12.56
CA ASP A 52 -14.28 -2.84 -11.58
C ASP A 52 -15.62 -2.70 -10.83
N SER A 53 -15.97 -1.49 -10.35
CA SER A 53 -17.26 -1.28 -9.67
C SER A 53 -18.46 -1.55 -10.59
N LEU A 54 -18.36 -1.15 -11.85
CA LEU A 54 -19.37 -1.40 -12.88
C LEU A 54 -19.46 -2.89 -13.22
N PHE A 55 -18.33 -3.60 -13.26
CA PHE A 55 -18.28 -5.04 -13.46
C PHE A 55 -19.04 -5.74 -12.34
N TRP A 56 -18.70 -5.51 -11.07
CA TRP A 56 -19.34 -6.19 -9.93
C TRP A 56 -20.83 -5.85 -9.80
N THR A 57 -21.19 -4.59 -10.00
CA THR A 57 -22.60 -4.15 -10.01
C THR A 57 -23.41 -4.88 -11.10
N ARG A 58 -22.85 -5.06 -12.30
CA ARG A 58 -23.54 -5.76 -13.40
C ARG A 58 -23.63 -7.26 -13.18
N HIS A 59 -22.71 -7.83 -12.41
CA HIS A 59 -22.64 -9.27 -12.16
C HIS A 59 -23.29 -9.71 -10.84
N ALA A 60 -23.88 -8.80 -10.05
CA ALA A 60 -24.58 -9.12 -8.80
C ALA A 60 -25.60 -10.28 -8.94
N LYS A 61 -26.35 -10.31 -10.06
CA LYS A 61 -27.30 -11.41 -10.34
C LYS A 61 -26.60 -12.77 -10.53
N MET A 62 -25.41 -12.77 -11.12
CA MET A 62 -24.61 -14.00 -11.25
C MET A 62 -24.08 -14.43 -9.89
N THR A 63 -23.57 -13.49 -9.09
CA THR A 63 -23.12 -13.75 -7.72
C THR A 63 -24.23 -14.38 -6.88
N GLU A 64 -25.46 -13.85 -6.93
CA GLU A 64 -26.63 -14.42 -6.24
C GLU A 64 -26.90 -15.88 -6.66
N VAL A 65 -26.86 -16.17 -7.96
CA VAL A 65 -27.08 -17.51 -8.49
C VAL A 65 -25.97 -18.47 -8.05
N VAL A 66 -24.70 -18.06 -8.14
CA VAL A 66 -23.56 -18.87 -7.72
C VAL A 66 -23.62 -19.16 -6.22
N ALA A 67 -23.99 -18.17 -5.40
CA ALA A 67 -24.15 -18.34 -3.96
C ALA A 67 -25.27 -19.32 -3.58
N GLN A 68 -26.32 -19.44 -4.39
CA GLN A 68 -27.35 -20.47 -4.18
C GLN A 68 -26.90 -21.87 -4.59
N LEU A 69 -26.06 -21.96 -5.63
CA LEU A 69 -25.62 -23.24 -6.18
C LEU A 69 -24.47 -23.86 -5.36
N ASN A 70 -23.48 -23.04 -4.99
CA ASN A 70 -22.25 -23.48 -4.33
C ASN A 70 -21.91 -22.54 -3.15
N PRO A 71 -22.71 -22.52 -2.07
CA PRO A 71 -22.52 -21.58 -0.96
C PRO A 71 -21.23 -21.77 -0.16
N GLU A 72 -20.59 -22.94 -0.25
CA GLU A 72 -19.36 -23.28 0.48
C GLU A 72 -18.11 -23.20 -0.40
N ASP A 73 -18.24 -22.71 -1.63
CA ASP A 73 -17.11 -22.57 -2.55
C ASP A 73 -16.35 -21.25 -2.27
N PRO A 74 -15.01 -21.28 -2.14
CA PRO A 74 -14.21 -20.08 -1.93
C PRO A 74 -14.40 -18.99 -2.98
N ASP A 75 -14.68 -19.37 -4.23
CA ASP A 75 -14.96 -18.42 -5.29
C ASP A 75 -16.30 -17.72 -5.06
N THR A 76 -17.28 -18.39 -4.42
CA THR A 76 -18.54 -17.75 -4.02
C THR A 76 -18.27 -16.65 -2.99
N ASP A 77 -17.52 -16.93 -1.93
CA ASP A 77 -17.18 -15.93 -0.92
C ASP A 77 -16.36 -14.79 -1.54
N PHE A 78 -15.44 -15.08 -2.46
CA PHE A 78 -14.75 -14.05 -3.22
C PHE A 78 -15.71 -13.14 -3.99
N LEU A 79 -16.64 -13.71 -4.77
CA LEU A 79 -17.61 -12.94 -5.55
C LEU A 79 -18.53 -12.09 -4.66
N LEU A 80 -18.97 -12.63 -3.52
CA LEU A 80 -19.75 -11.89 -2.52
C LEU A 80 -18.93 -10.74 -1.92
N GLY A 81 -17.65 -10.97 -1.61
CA GLY A 81 -16.76 -9.95 -1.09
C GLY A 81 -16.52 -8.81 -2.08
N MET A 82 -16.38 -9.12 -3.37
CA MET A 82 -16.24 -8.11 -4.42
C MET A 82 -17.54 -7.33 -4.66
N GLN A 83 -18.70 -8.00 -4.57
CA GLN A 83 -20.00 -7.33 -4.63
C GLN A 83 -20.18 -6.36 -3.46
N ALA A 84 -19.92 -6.81 -2.23
CA ALA A 84 -19.99 -5.98 -1.03
C ALA A 84 -19.10 -4.74 -1.13
N LEU A 85 -17.88 -4.89 -1.68
CA LEU A 85 -16.99 -3.75 -1.91
C LEU A 85 -17.59 -2.75 -2.91
N SER A 86 -18.21 -3.25 -3.99
CA SER A 86 -18.87 -2.40 -4.99
C SER A 86 -20.06 -1.62 -4.42
N GLU A 87 -20.71 -2.18 -3.40
CA GLU A 87 -21.80 -1.56 -2.64
C GLU A 87 -21.29 -0.60 -1.53
N GLY A 88 -19.96 -0.56 -1.32
CA GLY A 88 -19.31 0.26 -0.31
C GLY A 88 -19.22 -0.39 1.07
N ASP A 89 -19.68 -1.63 1.22
CA ASP A 89 -19.55 -2.40 2.45
C ASP A 89 -18.16 -3.05 2.56
N VAL A 90 -17.21 -2.23 2.99
CA VAL A 90 -15.82 -2.62 3.17
C VAL A 90 -15.64 -3.70 4.24
N GLU A 91 -16.47 -3.68 5.30
CA GLU A 91 -16.33 -4.65 6.39
C GLU A 91 -16.79 -6.04 5.95
N GLU A 92 -17.96 -6.14 5.31
CA GLU A 92 -18.43 -7.41 4.74
C GLU A 92 -17.51 -7.92 3.63
N SER A 93 -16.98 -7.02 2.79
CA SER A 93 -16.01 -7.39 1.77
C SER A 93 -14.79 -8.08 2.36
N ILE A 94 -14.17 -7.50 3.39
CA ILE A 94 -13.01 -8.10 4.04
C ILE A 94 -13.37 -9.45 4.65
N TYR A 95 -14.49 -9.52 5.38
CA TYR A 95 -14.95 -10.76 6.00
C TYR A 95 -15.05 -11.89 4.97
N ARG A 96 -15.72 -11.63 3.85
CA ARG A 96 -15.87 -12.59 2.74
C ARG A 96 -14.57 -12.97 2.07
N LEU A 97 -13.68 -12.00 1.83
CA LEU A 97 -12.36 -12.28 1.26
C LEU A 97 -11.52 -13.15 2.20
N GLU A 98 -11.65 -12.99 3.52
CA GLU A 98 -10.97 -13.83 4.49
C GLU A 98 -11.54 -15.26 4.51
N GLU A 99 -12.86 -15.43 4.51
CA GLU A 99 -13.52 -16.74 4.42
C GLU A 99 -13.09 -17.50 3.15
N ALA A 100 -13.09 -16.82 1.99
CA ALA A 100 -12.59 -17.39 0.73
C ALA A 100 -11.14 -17.88 0.86
N LEU A 101 -10.32 -17.18 1.64
CA LEU A 101 -8.92 -17.51 1.84
C LEU A 101 -8.67 -18.57 2.93
N GLU A 102 -9.63 -18.90 3.78
CA GLU A 102 -9.47 -19.95 4.79
C GLU A 102 -9.30 -21.35 4.16
N VAL A 103 -9.90 -21.56 2.99
CA VAL A 103 -9.93 -22.86 2.28
C VAL A 103 -8.75 -23.03 1.30
N ASP A 104 -7.73 -22.16 1.36
CA ASP A 104 -6.53 -22.17 0.49
C ASP A 104 -6.85 -22.27 -1.02
N PRO A 105 -7.43 -21.21 -1.63
CA PRO A 105 -7.89 -21.21 -3.02
C PRO A 105 -6.72 -21.05 -4.01
N LYS A 106 -5.93 -22.12 -4.19
CA LYS A 106 -4.70 -22.12 -5.02
C LYS A 106 -4.94 -21.87 -6.51
N HIS A 107 -6.16 -22.04 -7.00
CA HIS A 107 -6.48 -21.90 -8.42
C HIS A 107 -6.77 -20.44 -8.80
N ASN A 108 -7.12 -19.59 -7.84
CA ASN A 108 -7.62 -18.25 -8.11
C ASN A 108 -6.53 -17.18 -7.90
N ASN A 109 -5.68 -17.03 -8.93
CA ASN A 109 -4.60 -16.05 -8.95
C ASN A 109 -5.11 -14.63 -8.70
N TYR A 110 -6.24 -14.28 -9.28
CA TYR A 110 -6.80 -12.93 -9.18
C TYR A 110 -7.25 -12.62 -7.75
N LEU A 111 -8.00 -13.52 -7.08
CA LEU A 111 -8.35 -13.35 -5.66
C LEU A 111 -7.11 -13.14 -4.79
N LEU A 112 -6.10 -13.99 -4.95
CA LEU A 112 -4.88 -13.95 -4.14
C LEU A 112 -4.08 -12.66 -4.36
N GLN A 113 -3.89 -12.24 -5.62
CA GLN A 113 -3.24 -10.97 -5.95
C GLN A 113 -4.06 -9.79 -5.43
N TYR A 114 -5.36 -9.77 -5.73
CA TYR A 114 -6.25 -8.68 -5.39
C TYR A 114 -6.25 -8.44 -3.88
N TYR A 115 -6.40 -9.49 -3.08
CA TYR A 115 -6.37 -9.38 -1.62
C TYR A 115 -5.03 -8.83 -1.14
N ALA A 116 -3.90 -9.28 -1.71
CA ALA A 116 -2.59 -8.75 -1.37
C ALA A 116 -2.44 -7.25 -1.70
N GLN A 117 -2.88 -6.83 -2.89
CA GLN A 117 -2.88 -5.43 -3.31
C GLN A 117 -3.82 -4.58 -2.43
N TYR A 118 -4.99 -5.11 -2.10
CA TYR A 118 -5.99 -4.44 -1.27
C TYR A 118 -5.45 -4.17 0.15
N GLU A 119 -4.89 -5.20 0.80
CA GLU A 119 -4.29 -5.11 2.12
C GLU A 119 -3.16 -4.07 2.19
N LEU A 120 -2.32 -4.03 1.15
CA LEU A 120 -1.29 -3.02 1.02
C LEU A 120 -1.88 -1.61 0.87
N SER A 121 -2.84 -1.45 -0.05
CA SER A 121 -3.39 -0.15 -0.43
C SER A 121 -4.17 0.51 0.71
N ARG A 122 -4.83 -0.29 1.56
CA ARG A 122 -5.53 0.21 2.75
C ARG A 122 -4.62 0.47 3.96
N GLY A 123 -3.33 0.17 3.84
CA GLY A 123 -2.35 0.35 4.92
C GLY A 123 -2.52 -0.62 6.09
N ALA A 124 -2.83 -1.89 5.81
CA ALA A 124 -2.94 -2.91 6.85
C ALA A 124 -1.60 -3.17 7.58
N ASP A 125 -1.63 -3.95 8.67
CA ASP A 125 -0.38 -4.39 9.33
C ASP A 125 0.49 -5.15 8.33
N TRP A 126 1.79 -4.85 8.33
CA TRP A 126 2.74 -5.42 7.38
C TRP A 126 2.78 -6.95 7.42
N ARG A 127 2.45 -7.59 8.56
CA ARG A 127 2.38 -9.05 8.66
C ARG A 127 1.20 -9.61 7.89
N ARG A 128 0.08 -8.89 7.83
CA ARG A 128 -1.10 -9.25 7.03
C ARG A 128 -0.79 -9.12 5.55
N VAL A 129 -0.16 -8.02 5.16
CA VAL A 129 0.30 -7.81 3.77
C VAL A 129 1.30 -8.89 3.35
N ASN A 130 2.36 -9.13 4.14
CA ASN A 130 3.35 -10.17 3.83
C ASN A 130 2.70 -11.55 3.76
N ARG A 131 1.74 -11.87 4.64
CA ARG A 131 1.01 -13.14 4.56
C ARG A 131 0.25 -13.25 3.23
N ALA A 132 -0.50 -12.22 2.84
CA ALA A 132 -1.27 -12.20 1.61
C ALA A 132 -0.37 -12.33 0.37
N VAL A 133 0.66 -11.49 0.28
CA VAL A 133 1.62 -11.51 -0.85
C VAL A 133 2.32 -12.86 -0.94
N ASN A 134 2.85 -13.40 0.17
CA ASN A 134 3.55 -14.67 0.13
C ASN A 134 2.61 -15.85 -0.20
N ARG A 135 1.37 -15.86 0.29
CA ARG A 135 0.39 -16.88 -0.12
C ARG A 135 0.14 -16.84 -1.63
N TRP A 136 -0.05 -15.64 -2.17
CA TRP A 136 -0.18 -15.44 -3.60
C TRP A 136 1.06 -15.96 -4.36
N ARG A 137 2.27 -15.55 -3.95
CA ARG A 137 3.51 -15.97 -4.62
C ARG A 137 3.82 -17.45 -4.47
N ILE A 138 3.41 -18.11 -3.39
CA ILE A 138 3.58 -19.55 -3.21
C ILE A 138 2.64 -20.32 -4.14
N ASN A 139 1.39 -19.87 -4.30
CA ASN A 139 0.41 -20.54 -5.16
C ASN A 139 0.60 -20.21 -6.65
N HIS A 140 1.10 -19.01 -6.97
CA HIS A 140 1.32 -18.52 -8.33
C HIS A 140 2.74 -17.93 -8.51
N PRO A 141 3.81 -18.74 -8.35
CA PRO A 141 5.19 -18.26 -8.32
C PRO A 141 5.65 -17.61 -9.63
N PHE A 142 4.99 -17.93 -10.74
CA PHE A 142 5.28 -17.40 -12.08
C PHE A 142 4.24 -16.40 -12.58
N SER A 143 3.29 -15.96 -11.74
CA SER A 143 2.41 -14.84 -12.12
C SER A 143 3.27 -13.61 -12.41
N ALA A 144 3.02 -13.00 -13.57
CA ALA A 144 3.63 -11.75 -14.00
C ALA A 144 2.86 -10.52 -13.48
N ASP A 145 1.75 -10.72 -12.77
CA ASP A 145 0.97 -9.62 -12.26
C ASP A 145 1.78 -8.89 -11.16
N PRO A 146 1.77 -7.55 -11.14
CA PRO A 146 2.57 -6.79 -10.20
C PRO A 146 1.84 -6.54 -8.88
N LEU A 147 2.61 -6.09 -7.89
CA LEU A 147 2.12 -5.32 -6.74
C LEU A 147 2.50 -3.86 -6.96
N THR A 148 1.54 -2.95 -6.80
CA THR A 148 1.73 -1.52 -7.05
C THR A 148 1.79 -0.74 -5.73
N ILE A 149 2.83 0.09 -5.57
CA ILE A 149 3.06 0.94 -4.41
C ILE A 149 2.92 2.42 -4.85
N PRO A 150 2.02 3.21 -4.23
CA PRO A 150 1.94 4.64 -4.50
C PRO A 150 3.13 5.40 -3.89
N LEU A 151 3.71 6.33 -4.65
CA LEU A 151 4.92 7.09 -4.28
C LEU A 151 4.66 8.57 -3.97
N GLY A 152 3.40 9.00 -3.96
CA GLY A 152 3.05 10.41 -3.75
C GLY A 152 3.64 11.30 -4.84
N ALA A 153 4.61 12.15 -4.47
CA ALA A 153 5.27 13.09 -5.38
C ALA A 153 6.35 12.47 -6.29
N GLY A 154 6.79 11.23 -6.01
CA GLY A 154 7.78 10.50 -6.82
C GLY A 154 9.19 11.11 -6.83
N PRO A 155 10.08 10.62 -7.71
CA PRO A 155 11.43 11.18 -7.87
C PRO A 155 11.38 12.59 -8.47
N ALA A 156 12.15 13.53 -7.91
CA ALA A 156 12.20 14.91 -8.41
C ALA A 156 13.21 15.10 -9.55
N THR A 157 14.18 14.18 -9.66
CA THR A 157 15.27 14.22 -10.63
C THR A 157 15.55 12.82 -11.19
N PRO A 158 16.17 12.70 -12.37
CA PRO A 158 16.64 11.41 -12.88
C PRO A 158 17.61 10.70 -11.92
N GLN A 159 18.34 11.45 -11.11
CA GLN A 159 19.20 10.87 -10.09
C GLN A 159 18.40 10.23 -8.95
N ASP A 160 17.31 10.87 -8.50
CA ASP A 160 16.40 10.28 -7.53
C ASP A 160 15.80 8.97 -8.06
N GLU A 161 15.37 8.97 -9.33
CA GLU A 161 14.83 7.78 -9.99
C GLU A 161 15.85 6.64 -10.02
N ASN A 162 17.09 6.91 -10.44
CA ASN A 162 18.17 5.92 -10.46
C ASN A 162 18.47 5.36 -9.05
N GLU A 163 18.59 6.22 -8.04
CA GLU A 163 18.87 5.78 -6.67
C GLU A 163 17.75 4.92 -6.08
N MET A 164 16.48 5.23 -6.42
CA MET A 164 15.34 4.41 -6.05
C MET A 164 15.39 3.03 -6.73
N TYR A 165 15.68 2.99 -8.04
CA TYR A 165 15.83 1.71 -8.76
C TYR A 165 16.99 0.87 -8.22
N GLU A 166 18.15 1.47 -7.99
CA GLU A 166 19.29 0.77 -7.36
C GLU A 166 18.92 0.18 -6.00
N ALA A 167 18.13 0.91 -5.19
CA ALA A 167 17.66 0.43 -3.90
C ALA A 167 16.65 -0.74 -4.03
N LEU A 168 15.77 -0.70 -5.04
CA LEU A 168 14.80 -1.77 -5.30
C LEU A 168 15.45 -3.02 -5.89
N GLU A 169 16.38 -2.87 -6.84
CA GLU A 169 17.14 -3.98 -7.45
C GLU A 169 18.02 -4.72 -6.43
N ALA A 170 18.40 -4.06 -5.34
CA ALA A 170 19.14 -4.69 -4.24
C ALA A 170 18.27 -5.62 -3.38
N ILE A 171 16.93 -5.60 -3.55
CA ILE A 171 16.00 -6.43 -2.78
C ILE A 171 15.88 -7.82 -3.44
N PRO A 172 16.21 -8.93 -2.76
CA PRO A 172 16.29 -10.26 -3.38
C PRO A 172 15.00 -10.73 -4.05
N TRP A 173 13.83 -10.38 -3.49
CA TRP A 173 12.54 -10.82 -4.01
C TRP A 173 12.01 -9.95 -5.16
N VAL A 174 12.68 -8.85 -5.52
CA VAL A 174 12.29 -7.98 -6.64
C VAL A 174 13.00 -8.44 -7.91
N ALA A 175 12.23 -8.93 -8.88
CA ALA A 175 12.74 -9.31 -10.21
C ALA A 175 12.73 -8.14 -11.20
N GLY A 176 11.87 -7.16 -10.98
CA GLY A 176 11.76 -5.98 -11.82
C GLY A 176 10.87 -4.93 -11.17
N SER A 177 11.08 -3.69 -11.57
CA SER A 177 10.25 -2.57 -11.12
C SER A 177 9.98 -1.62 -12.29
N GLN A 178 8.78 -1.03 -12.30
CA GLN A 178 8.36 -0.08 -13.33
C GLN A 178 7.73 1.12 -12.66
N LEU A 179 8.32 2.30 -12.86
CA LEU A 179 7.77 3.57 -12.44
C LEU A 179 6.76 4.08 -13.47
N GLU A 180 5.61 4.55 -13.00
CA GLU A 180 4.58 5.18 -13.80
C GLU A 180 4.16 6.50 -13.15
N SER A 181 3.85 7.49 -13.98
CA SER A 181 3.21 8.73 -13.54
C SER A 181 1.84 8.87 -14.18
N PHE A 182 0.92 9.45 -13.42
CA PHE A 182 -0.42 9.79 -13.87
C PHE A 182 -0.86 11.10 -13.24
N ILE A 183 -1.88 11.74 -13.82
CA ILE A 183 -2.43 12.98 -13.29
C ILE A 183 -3.68 12.66 -12.48
N LEU A 184 -3.71 13.12 -11.23
CA LEU A 184 -4.87 13.05 -10.34
C LEU A 184 -5.10 14.45 -9.76
N GLU A 185 -6.30 15.00 -9.93
CA GLU A 185 -6.65 16.35 -9.44
C GLU A 185 -5.63 17.43 -9.88
N ASP A 186 -5.23 17.39 -11.16
CA ASP A 186 -4.22 18.27 -11.77
C ASP A 186 -2.81 18.21 -11.13
N GLN A 187 -2.56 17.22 -10.27
CA GLN A 187 -1.27 16.98 -9.65
C GLN A 187 -0.64 15.71 -10.22
N PRO A 188 0.67 15.71 -10.54
CA PRO A 188 1.35 14.48 -10.90
C PRO A 188 1.41 13.55 -9.67
N ARG A 189 1.01 12.31 -9.90
CA ARG A 189 1.14 11.20 -8.96
C ARG A 189 2.03 10.14 -9.56
N TRP A 190 2.68 9.40 -8.68
CA TRP A 190 3.59 8.34 -9.06
C TRP A 190 3.22 7.04 -8.38
N GLN A 191 3.44 5.95 -9.09
CA GLN A 191 3.35 4.61 -8.56
C GLN A 191 4.48 3.75 -9.10
N ILE A 192 4.89 2.75 -8.33
CA ILE A 192 5.84 1.75 -8.77
C ILE A 192 5.20 0.37 -8.73
N SER A 193 5.29 -0.33 -9.85
CA SER A 193 4.85 -1.71 -9.99
C SER A 193 6.05 -2.62 -9.80
N LEU A 194 5.91 -3.63 -8.94
CA LEU A 194 6.96 -4.60 -8.62
C LEU A 194 6.59 -5.98 -9.15
N VAL A 195 7.54 -6.60 -9.85
CA VAL A 195 7.47 -8.00 -10.28
C VAL A 195 8.39 -8.83 -9.39
N PHE A 196 7.97 -10.06 -9.11
CA PHE A 196 8.56 -10.89 -8.06
C PHE A 196 9.53 -11.93 -8.61
N GLN A 197 10.64 -12.12 -7.91
CA GLN A 197 11.54 -13.24 -8.12
C GLN A 197 10.87 -14.53 -7.61
N PRO A 198 10.72 -15.59 -8.44
CA PRO A 198 10.08 -16.83 -8.00
C PRO A 198 10.87 -17.52 -6.87
N GLY A 199 10.16 -18.00 -5.85
CA GLY A 199 10.74 -18.76 -4.74
C GLY A 199 11.30 -17.91 -3.60
N GLU A 200 11.37 -16.59 -3.76
CA GLU A 200 11.79 -15.67 -2.70
C GLU A 200 10.64 -15.35 -1.74
N THR A 201 10.97 -15.17 -0.47
CA THR A 201 10.01 -14.71 0.53
C THR A 201 9.94 -13.19 0.52
N VAL A 202 8.75 -12.65 0.36
CA VAL A 202 8.52 -11.21 0.28
C VAL A 202 8.42 -10.61 1.69
N ASP A 203 9.23 -9.58 1.94
CA ASP A 203 8.99 -8.61 3.01
C ASP A 203 8.73 -7.24 2.41
N VAL A 204 7.46 -6.84 2.33
CA VAL A 204 7.04 -5.61 1.67
C VAL A 204 7.69 -4.36 2.28
N ARG A 205 8.12 -4.44 3.55
CA ARG A 205 8.82 -3.33 4.21
C ARG A 205 10.11 -2.97 3.51
N GLU A 206 10.81 -3.92 2.91
CA GLU A 206 12.07 -3.64 2.18
C GLU A 206 11.82 -2.74 0.96
N ALA A 207 10.72 -2.97 0.23
CA ALA A 207 10.34 -2.09 -0.87
C ALA A 207 9.87 -0.73 -0.37
N ILE A 208 9.13 -0.68 0.75
CA ILE A 208 8.76 0.60 1.38
C ILE A 208 10.01 1.36 1.86
N GLU A 209 11.01 0.69 2.43
CA GLU A 209 12.30 1.28 2.81
C GLU A 209 13.02 1.86 1.59
N ALA A 210 13.09 1.10 0.50
CA ALA A 210 13.73 1.51 -0.75
C ALA A 210 13.06 2.74 -1.36
N VAL A 211 11.73 2.78 -1.44
CA VAL A 211 11.01 3.94 -2.01
C VAL A 211 10.97 5.13 -1.06
N THR A 212 11.03 4.91 0.25
CA THR A 212 11.09 5.97 1.27
C THR A 212 12.46 6.65 1.30
N LEU A 213 13.50 6.04 0.71
CA LEU A 213 14.82 6.67 0.54
C LEU A 213 14.73 8.08 -0.06
N LEU A 214 13.76 8.30 -0.96
CA LEU A 214 13.54 9.58 -1.63
C LEU A 214 13.16 10.71 -0.67
N SER A 215 12.62 10.39 0.51
CA SER A 215 12.34 11.38 1.56
C SER A 215 13.61 11.95 2.20
N LEU A 216 14.75 11.28 2.04
CA LEU A 216 16.03 11.76 2.54
C LEU A 216 16.66 12.77 1.57
N PRO A 217 17.34 13.81 2.06
CA PRO A 217 18.17 14.67 1.22
C PRO A 217 19.23 13.85 0.46
N PRO A 218 19.55 14.18 -0.81
CA PRO A 218 20.52 13.40 -1.60
C PRO A 218 21.87 13.15 -0.91
N ASN A 219 22.39 14.15 -0.19
CA ASN A 219 23.65 14.04 0.55
C ASN A 219 23.60 13.05 1.73
N ASP A 220 22.42 12.76 2.26
CA ASP A 220 22.22 11.87 3.41
C ASP A 220 22.03 10.41 2.98
N ARG A 221 21.57 10.16 1.74
CA ARG A 221 21.28 8.80 1.23
C ARG A 221 22.51 7.88 1.17
N GLN A 222 23.70 8.45 1.07
CA GLN A 222 24.97 7.72 1.12
C GLN A 222 25.42 7.36 2.55
N ARG A 223 24.92 8.08 3.56
CA ARG A 223 25.33 7.92 4.97
C ARG A 223 24.31 7.14 5.78
N PHE A 224 23.05 7.20 5.36
CA PHE A 224 21.93 6.62 6.07
C PHE A 224 21.14 5.68 5.16
N ARG A 225 20.40 4.79 5.79
CA ARG A 225 19.37 3.95 5.18
C ARG A 225 18.06 4.12 5.94
N VAL A 226 16.95 3.81 5.28
CA VAL A 226 15.64 3.80 5.91
C VAL A 226 15.38 2.40 6.49
N ARG A 227 14.79 2.34 7.68
CA ARG A 227 14.29 1.12 8.31
C ARG A 227 12.87 1.30 8.82
N CYS A 228 11.98 0.39 8.45
CA CYS A 228 10.57 0.50 8.74
C CYS A 228 10.12 -0.56 9.77
N SER A 229 9.52 -0.07 10.88
CA SER A 229 8.94 -0.92 11.92
C SER A 229 7.54 -1.41 11.54
N THR A 230 6.83 -0.58 10.76
CA THR A 230 5.52 -0.83 10.14
C THR A 230 5.56 -0.35 8.67
N LEU A 231 4.43 -0.32 7.97
CA LEU A 231 4.40 0.23 6.60
C LEU A 231 4.56 1.77 6.58
N VAL A 232 4.23 2.46 7.67
CA VAL A 232 4.18 3.93 7.75
C VAL A 232 5.24 4.52 8.68
N ASP A 233 5.71 3.73 9.64
CA ASP A 233 6.69 4.15 10.64
C ASP A 233 8.08 3.71 10.19
N CYS A 234 8.78 4.65 9.55
CA CYS A 234 10.11 4.47 9.01
C CYS A 234 11.08 5.47 9.66
N THR A 235 12.26 4.98 10.00
CA THR A 235 13.31 5.74 10.66
C THR A 235 14.58 5.74 9.84
N MET A 236 15.32 6.83 9.91
CA MET A 236 16.66 6.93 9.34
C MET A 236 17.65 6.27 10.31
N VAL A 237 18.46 5.34 9.81
CA VAL A 237 19.55 4.71 10.57
C VAL A 237 20.87 4.85 9.82
N PRO A 238 22.02 4.98 10.52
CA PRO A 238 23.32 4.94 9.87
C PRO A 238 23.53 3.64 9.09
N ARG A 239 24.23 3.74 7.95
CA ARG A 239 24.63 2.57 7.16
C ARG A 239 25.72 1.75 7.86
#